data_AF-A0A238GV13-F1
#
_entry.id   AF-A0A238GV13-F1
#
_cell.length_a   1.000
_cell.length_b   1.000
_cell.length_c   1.000
_cell.angle_alpha   90.00
_cell.angle_beta   90.00
_cell.angle_gamma   90.00
#
_symmetry.space_group_name_H-M   'P 1'
#
loop_
_entity.id
_entity.type
_entity.pdbx_description
1 polymer ?
#
loop_
_entity_poly.entity_id
_entity_poly.type
_entity_poly.pdbx_seq_one_letter_code
_entity_poly.pdbx_strand_id
1 'polypeptide(L)'
;MPPAKQALQDINREMEYLNKTLEKRRKEIQDLNKEISQARIHLREFIIRYFSDLIIQVSGTSLETFNDFIKREIGDKGINIETKVQNEFERQTQGISNEIAKIGTTFNADMSSFEKHAGTFGRIGIKLLEQSKFINATNIKLARDGIVAVGKFVGIDLALKFKPWGAVNLAGSINKGLPLIGLAFEAWDSYNKYRKQQEFEKAKEEMKSNFDRQKQEILDLINDETRFKQTCFPSVFELEKCIQECEESVKKTQECAQGLEKWIQTGEDFIKGEDFIEVEPERGMN
;
A
#
# COMPACT_ATOMS: atom_id res chain seq x y z
N MET A 1 12.38 -40.39 23.84
CA MET A 1 11.85 -40.35 22.45
C MET A 1 13.04 -40.28 21.50
N PRO A 2 13.10 -41.04 20.38
CA PRO A 2 14.23 -40.94 19.46
C PRO A 2 14.38 -39.50 18.94
N PRO A 3 15.62 -39.00 18.72
CA PRO A 3 15.88 -37.60 18.33
C PRO A 3 15.08 -37.12 17.10
N ALA A 4 14.81 -38.01 16.15
CA ALA A 4 14.02 -37.68 14.95
C ALA A 4 12.53 -37.43 15.25
N LYS A 5 11.95 -38.14 16.22
CA LYS A 5 10.55 -37.95 16.64
C LYS A 5 10.36 -36.63 17.38
N GLN A 6 11.31 -36.29 18.26
CA GLN A 6 11.29 -35.00 18.96
C GLN A 6 11.40 -33.84 17.96
N ALA A 7 12.36 -33.91 17.03
CA ALA A 7 12.51 -32.90 15.99
C ALA A 7 11.24 -32.75 15.14
N LEU A 8 10.62 -33.87 14.72
CA LEU A 8 9.37 -33.83 13.96
C LEU A 8 8.22 -33.18 14.73
N GLN A 9 8.07 -33.48 16.03
CA GLN A 9 7.06 -32.84 16.88
C GLN A 9 7.27 -31.33 16.99
N ASP A 10 8.52 -30.92 17.20
CA ASP A 10 8.86 -29.50 17.31
C ASP A 10 8.65 -28.76 15.98
N ILE A 11 9.00 -29.38 14.85
CA ILE A 11 8.72 -28.85 13.50
C ILE A 11 7.22 -28.66 13.27
N ASN A 12 6.40 -29.67 13.60
CA ASN A 12 4.95 -29.59 13.41
C ASN A 12 4.34 -28.46 14.25
N ARG A 13 4.82 -28.26 15.48
CA ARG A 13 4.39 -27.16 16.36
C ARG A 13 4.73 -25.79 15.77
N GLU A 14 5.95 -25.61 15.25
CA GLU A 14 6.37 -24.37 14.62
C GLU A 14 5.59 -24.09 13.33
N MET A 15 5.31 -25.11 12.52
CA MET A 15 4.48 -24.96 11.32
C MET A 15 3.04 -24.56 11.65
N GLU A 16 2.46 -25.10 12.71
CA GLU A 16 1.12 -24.72 13.17
C GLU A 16 1.09 -23.25 13.64
N TYR A 17 2.11 -22.82 14.41
CA TYR A 17 2.24 -21.44 14.85
C TYR A 17 2.38 -20.47 13.67
N LEU A 18 3.20 -20.83 12.69
CA LEU A 18 3.44 -20.04 11.50
C LEU A 18 2.19 -19.96 10.61
N ASN A 19 1.44 -21.05 10.43
CA ASN A 19 0.16 -21.02 9.74
C ASN A 19 -0.84 -20.06 10.40
N LYS A 20 -1.01 -20.14 11.73
CA LYS A 20 -1.87 -19.20 12.47
C LYS A 20 -1.43 -17.74 12.29
N THR A 21 -0.12 -17.52 12.21
CA THR A 21 0.45 -16.20 11.94
C THR A 21 0.08 -15.72 10.54
N LEU A 22 0.25 -16.54 9.51
CA LEU A 22 -0.09 -16.20 8.13
C LEU A 22 -1.60 -15.94 7.96
N GLU A 23 -2.45 -16.77 8.56
CA GLU A 23 -3.91 -16.55 8.61
C GLU A 23 -4.25 -15.19 9.25
N LYS A 24 -3.58 -14.83 10.35
CA LYS A 24 -3.72 -13.52 10.97
C LYS A 24 -3.30 -12.39 10.03
N ARG A 25 -2.16 -12.52 9.33
CA ARG A 25 -1.69 -11.50 8.36
C ARG A 25 -2.65 -11.33 7.19
N ARG A 26 -3.25 -12.42 6.69
CA ARG A 26 -4.30 -12.37 5.66
C ARG A 26 -5.51 -11.59 6.14
N LYS A 27 -5.95 -11.81 7.38
CA LYS A 27 -7.07 -11.06 7.96
C LYS A 27 -6.74 -9.57 8.10
N GLU A 28 -5.54 -9.24 8.57
CA GLU A 28 -5.08 -7.84 8.68
C GLU A 28 -5.05 -7.14 7.31
N ILE A 29 -4.62 -7.83 6.24
CA ILE A 29 -4.68 -7.31 4.86
C ILE A 29 -6.12 -7.14 4.37
N GLN A 30 -7.01 -8.08 4.68
CA GLN A 30 -8.44 -7.93 4.36
C GLN A 30 -9.05 -6.73 5.06
N ASP A 31 -8.67 -6.47 6.31
CA ASP A 31 -9.13 -5.30 7.06
C ASP A 31 -8.54 -4.00 6.49
N LEU A 32 -7.26 -3.97 6.09
CA LEU A 32 -6.68 -2.86 5.32
C LEU A 32 -7.45 -2.56 4.03
N ASN A 33 -7.87 -3.59 3.30
CA ASN A 33 -8.67 -3.41 2.09
C ASN A 33 -10.01 -2.70 2.36
N LYS A 34 -10.63 -2.95 3.53
CA LYS A 34 -11.84 -2.23 3.96
C LYS A 34 -11.52 -0.77 4.30
N GLU A 35 -10.43 -0.51 5.01
CA GLU A 35 -9.98 0.85 5.34
C GLU A 35 -9.67 1.66 4.08
N ILE A 36 -8.98 1.07 3.11
CA ILE A 36 -8.72 1.67 1.79
C ILE A 36 -10.03 2.01 1.09
N SER A 37 -11.02 1.12 1.12
CA SER A 37 -12.34 1.40 0.55
C SER A 37 -13.04 2.58 1.24
N GLN A 38 -12.92 2.71 2.56
CA GLN A 38 -13.49 3.84 3.30
C GLN A 38 -12.76 5.16 2.99
N ALA A 39 -11.43 5.14 2.96
CA ALA A 39 -10.63 6.30 2.58
C ALA A 39 -11.01 6.81 1.18
N ARG A 40 -11.25 5.91 0.22
CA ARG A 40 -11.73 6.27 -1.12
C ARG A 40 -13.11 6.95 -1.10
N ILE A 41 -14.03 6.49 -0.26
CA ILE A 41 -15.36 7.10 -0.11
C ILE A 41 -15.20 8.53 0.43
N HIS A 42 -14.44 8.72 1.51
CA HIS A 42 -14.22 10.04 2.10
C HIS A 42 -13.51 10.99 1.13
N LEU A 43 -12.49 10.51 0.39
CA LEU A 43 -11.82 11.30 -0.63
C LEU A 43 -12.78 11.70 -1.74
N ARG A 44 -13.64 10.79 -2.21
CA ARG A 44 -14.65 11.09 -3.22
C ARG A 44 -15.59 12.20 -2.76
N GLU A 45 -16.11 12.09 -1.54
CA GLU A 45 -17.00 13.09 -0.93
C GLU A 45 -16.33 14.45 -0.81
N PHE A 46 -15.09 14.48 -0.30
CA PHE A 46 -14.30 15.70 -0.19
C PHE A 46 -14.08 16.35 -1.55
N ILE A 47 -13.61 15.60 -2.55
CA ILE A 47 -13.29 16.13 -3.89
C ILE A 47 -14.54 16.66 -4.57
N ILE A 48 -15.66 15.92 -4.51
CA ILE A 48 -16.94 16.38 -5.08
C ILE A 48 -17.36 17.70 -4.44
N ARG A 49 -17.37 17.77 -3.10
CA ARG A 49 -17.80 18.97 -2.38
C ARG A 49 -16.86 20.15 -2.66
N TYR A 50 -15.56 19.95 -2.47
CA TYR A 50 -14.56 21.01 -2.56
C TYR A 50 -14.53 21.67 -3.94
N PHE A 51 -14.48 20.88 -5.02
CA PHE A 51 -14.46 21.45 -6.37
C PHE A 51 -15.81 22.02 -6.79
N SER A 52 -16.93 21.46 -6.32
CA SER A 52 -18.26 22.06 -6.56
C SER A 52 -18.39 23.42 -5.86
N ASP A 53 -17.87 23.54 -4.64
CA ASP A 53 -17.84 24.81 -3.90
C ASP A 53 -16.97 25.85 -4.61
N LEU A 54 -15.82 25.46 -5.19
CA LEU A 54 -14.99 26.35 -6.01
C LEU A 54 -15.74 26.86 -7.26
N ILE A 55 -16.48 25.98 -7.94
CA ILE A 55 -17.28 26.31 -9.13
C ILE A 55 -18.41 27.28 -8.77
N ILE A 56 -19.10 27.06 -7.66
CA ILE A 56 -20.16 27.95 -7.17
C ILE A 56 -19.57 29.31 -6.80
N GLN A 57 -18.46 29.32 -6.05
CA GLN A 57 -17.79 30.56 -5.64
C GLN A 57 -17.33 31.38 -6.83
N VAL A 58 -16.59 30.80 -7.78
CA VAL A 58 -16.12 31.54 -8.96
C VAL A 58 -17.30 32.06 -9.79
N SER A 59 -18.39 31.29 -9.92
CA SER A 59 -19.61 31.72 -10.62
C SER A 59 -20.25 32.96 -9.98
N GLY A 60 -20.21 33.05 -8.65
CA GLY A 60 -20.79 34.16 -7.89
C GLY A 60 -19.92 35.40 -7.78
N THR A 61 -18.65 35.36 -8.21
CA THR A 61 -17.77 36.53 -8.15
C THR A 61 -18.17 37.62 -9.15
N SER A 62 -18.00 38.87 -8.70
CA SER A 62 -17.95 40.08 -9.50
C SER A 62 -16.51 40.50 -9.79
N LEU A 63 -16.31 41.52 -10.63
CA LEU A 63 -14.97 42.06 -10.91
C LEU A 63 -14.23 42.49 -9.63
N GLU A 64 -14.96 43.06 -8.68
CA GLU A 64 -14.42 43.58 -7.41
C GLU A 64 -14.04 42.45 -6.45
N THR A 65 -14.76 41.33 -6.48
CA THR A 65 -14.61 40.23 -5.51
C THR A 65 -13.78 39.06 -6.04
N PHE A 66 -13.50 39.03 -7.35
CA PHE A 66 -12.74 37.95 -7.99
C PHE A 66 -11.32 37.81 -7.43
N ASN A 67 -10.60 38.93 -7.23
CA ASN A 67 -9.23 38.90 -6.72
C ASN A 67 -9.17 38.35 -5.28
N ASP A 68 -10.20 38.59 -4.48
CA ASP A 68 -10.29 38.03 -3.12
C ASP A 68 -10.54 36.52 -3.16
N PHE A 69 -11.42 36.06 -4.07
CA PHE A 69 -11.61 34.62 -4.32
C PHE A 69 -10.30 33.95 -4.74
N ILE A 70 -9.56 34.54 -5.69
CA ILE A 70 -8.26 34.03 -6.14
C ILE A 70 -7.30 33.88 -4.96
N LYS A 71 -7.09 34.94 -4.17
CA LYS A 71 -6.14 34.92 -3.05
C LYS A 71 -6.52 33.90 -1.99
N ARG A 72 -7.82 33.80 -1.66
CA ARG A 72 -8.32 32.95 -0.58
C ARG A 72 -8.39 31.48 -0.99
N GLU A 73 -8.99 31.18 -2.13
CA GLU A 73 -9.28 29.80 -2.52
C GLU A 73 -8.18 29.18 -3.36
N ILE A 74 -7.58 29.94 -4.27
CA ILE A 74 -6.62 29.42 -5.24
C ILE A 74 -5.19 29.57 -4.71
N GLY A 75 -4.86 30.74 -4.16
CA GLY A 75 -3.50 31.09 -3.76
C GLY A 75 -2.58 31.31 -4.98
N ASP A 76 -1.37 31.81 -4.75
CA ASP A 76 -0.39 31.98 -5.83
C ASP A 76 -0.09 30.61 -6.46
N LYS A 77 -0.14 30.55 -7.80
CA LYS A 77 0.01 29.31 -8.58
C LYS A 77 -0.82 28.12 -8.06
N GLY A 78 -2.00 28.36 -7.46
CA GLY A 78 -2.87 27.27 -7.01
C GLY A 78 -2.46 26.57 -5.72
N ILE A 79 -1.48 27.12 -4.98
CA ILE A 79 -0.90 26.48 -3.79
C ILE A 79 -1.95 26.13 -2.72
N ASN A 80 -3.02 26.92 -2.58
CA ASN A 80 -4.05 26.66 -1.58
C ASN A 80 -4.89 25.44 -1.96
N ILE A 81 -5.20 25.26 -3.25
CA ILE A 81 -5.92 24.07 -3.74
C ILE A 81 -5.05 22.83 -3.59
N GLU A 82 -3.80 22.91 -4.06
CA GLU A 82 -2.83 21.81 -3.96
C GLU A 82 -2.69 21.35 -2.50
N THR A 83 -2.44 22.29 -1.58
CA THR A 83 -2.29 22.00 -0.16
C THR A 83 -3.56 21.39 0.44
N LYS A 84 -4.75 21.93 0.13
CA LYS A 84 -6.02 21.41 0.66
C LYS A 84 -6.28 19.97 0.19
N VAL A 85 -6.03 19.68 -1.08
CA VAL A 85 -6.19 18.32 -1.61
C VAL A 85 -5.14 17.39 -1.02
N GLN A 86 -3.86 17.79 -0.99
CA GLN A 86 -2.79 16.99 -0.41
C GLN A 86 -3.08 16.62 1.06
N ASN A 87 -3.46 17.61 1.88
CA ASN A 87 -3.79 17.39 3.28
C ASN A 87 -4.95 16.39 3.45
N GLU A 88 -5.93 16.40 2.55
CA GLU A 88 -7.01 15.40 2.59
C GLU A 88 -6.49 14.00 2.30
N PHE A 89 -5.69 13.84 1.25
CA PHE A 89 -5.07 12.56 0.93
C PHE A 89 -4.24 12.05 2.10
N GLU A 90 -3.36 12.87 2.65
CA GLU A 90 -2.57 12.51 3.84
C GLU A 90 -3.47 12.09 5.01
N ARG A 91 -4.51 12.88 5.30
CA ARG A 91 -5.46 12.57 6.38
C ARG A 91 -6.14 11.21 6.21
N GLN A 92 -6.55 10.86 5.00
CA GLN A 92 -7.27 9.60 4.74
C GLN A 92 -6.35 8.39 4.61
N THR A 93 -5.06 8.58 4.32
CA THR A 93 -4.13 7.49 3.97
C THR A 93 -3.05 7.22 5.01
N GLN A 94 -2.76 8.17 5.89
CA GLN A 94 -1.66 8.05 6.85
C GLN A 94 -1.89 6.89 7.84
N GLY A 95 -3.11 6.74 8.36
CA GLY A 95 -3.45 5.63 9.27
C GLY A 95 -3.23 4.27 8.63
N ILE A 96 -3.70 4.12 7.38
CA ILE A 96 -3.54 2.89 6.58
C ILE A 96 -2.05 2.60 6.36
N SER A 97 -1.27 3.62 6.00
CA SER A 97 0.18 3.49 5.78
C SER A 97 0.92 3.04 7.04
N ASN A 98 0.52 3.56 8.20
CA ASN A 98 1.08 3.15 9.49
C ASN A 98 0.74 1.69 9.82
N GLU A 99 -0.49 1.25 9.56
CA GLU A 99 -0.88 -0.15 9.78
C GLU A 99 -0.16 -1.10 8.81
N ILE A 100 0.05 -0.72 7.55
CA ILE A 100 0.90 -1.50 6.62
C ILE A 100 2.33 -1.65 7.16
N ALA A 101 2.92 -0.57 7.68
CA ALA A 101 4.25 -0.60 8.30
C ALA A 101 4.31 -1.51 9.54
N LYS A 102 3.27 -1.48 10.36
CA LYS A 102 3.15 -2.34 11.53
C LYS A 102 2.98 -3.81 11.16
N ILE A 103 2.17 -4.14 10.16
CA ILE A 103 2.03 -5.52 9.68
C ILE A 103 3.36 -6.01 9.13
N GLY A 104 4.01 -5.24 8.26
CA GLY A 104 5.33 -5.60 7.70
C GLY A 104 6.39 -5.81 8.78
N THR A 105 6.46 -4.92 9.78
CA THR A 105 7.41 -5.05 10.89
C THR A 105 7.15 -6.29 11.74
N THR A 106 5.89 -6.54 12.08
CA THR A 106 5.53 -7.68 12.93
C THR A 106 5.68 -8.99 12.17
N PHE A 107 5.31 -9.03 10.89
CA PHE A 107 5.55 -10.18 10.02
C PHE A 107 7.04 -10.52 9.92
N ASN A 108 7.91 -9.52 9.75
CA ASN A 108 9.36 -9.72 9.74
C ASN A 108 9.88 -10.29 11.07
N ALA A 109 9.33 -9.84 12.21
CA ALA A 109 9.70 -10.35 13.52
C ALA A 109 9.25 -11.82 13.71
N ASP A 110 8.04 -12.16 13.25
CA ASP A 110 7.53 -13.53 13.28
C ASP A 110 8.41 -14.46 12.42
N MET A 111 8.77 -14.03 11.21
CA MET A 111 9.67 -14.80 10.35
C MET A 111 11.04 -14.97 10.99
N SER A 112 11.68 -13.90 11.47
CA SER A 112 12.99 -13.99 12.14
C SER A 112 12.98 -14.94 13.35
N SER A 113 11.87 -15.00 14.09
CA SER A 113 11.70 -15.91 15.22
C SER A 113 11.60 -17.37 14.75
N PHE A 114 10.83 -17.62 13.70
CA PHE A 114 10.74 -18.93 13.06
C PHE A 114 12.09 -19.41 12.51
N GLU A 115 12.86 -18.54 11.82
CA GLU A 115 14.19 -18.88 11.31
C GLU A 115 15.13 -19.33 12.42
N LYS A 116 15.13 -18.57 13.54
CA LYS A 116 15.93 -18.88 14.71
C LYS A 116 15.53 -20.22 15.34
N HIS A 117 14.23 -20.49 15.47
CA HIS A 117 13.73 -21.76 16.01
C HIS A 117 14.03 -22.93 15.08
N ALA A 118 13.82 -22.79 13.77
CA ALA A 118 14.15 -23.82 12.80
C ALA A 118 15.65 -24.19 12.81
N GLY A 119 16.52 -23.21 13.03
CA GLY A 119 17.97 -23.44 13.20
C GLY A 119 18.33 -24.32 14.41
N THR A 120 17.51 -24.37 15.47
CA THR A 120 17.79 -25.20 16.65
C THR A 120 17.49 -26.68 16.43
N PHE A 121 16.74 -27.05 15.37
CA PHE A 121 16.42 -28.44 15.02
C PHE A 121 17.55 -29.18 14.28
N GLY A 122 18.75 -28.60 14.23
CA GLY A 122 19.93 -29.22 13.63
C GLY A 122 19.78 -29.48 12.13
N ARG A 123 20.36 -30.58 11.61
CA ARG A 123 20.36 -30.87 10.17
C ARG A 123 18.97 -31.02 9.56
N ILE A 124 17.98 -31.46 10.33
CA ILE A 124 16.60 -31.61 9.86
C ILE A 124 16.01 -30.21 9.64
N GLY A 125 16.16 -29.31 10.62
CA GLY A 125 15.75 -27.90 10.51
C GLY A 125 16.45 -27.14 9.40
N ILE A 126 17.76 -27.35 9.23
CA ILE A 126 18.54 -26.71 8.15
C ILE A 126 18.05 -27.18 6.78
N LYS A 127 17.82 -28.48 6.57
CA LYS A 127 17.27 -29.00 5.30
C LYS A 127 15.86 -28.46 5.01
N LEU A 128 15.05 -28.29 6.06
CA LEU A 128 13.73 -27.68 5.95
C LEU A 128 13.84 -26.21 5.52
N LEU A 129 14.72 -25.42 6.12
CA LEU A 129 15.00 -24.03 5.71
C LEU A 129 15.52 -23.94 4.28
N GLU A 130 16.40 -24.86 3.87
CA GLU A 130 16.96 -24.93 2.51
C GLU A 130 15.90 -25.27 1.45
N GLN A 131 15.06 -26.28 1.70
CA GLN A 131 14.00 -26.69 0.76
C GLN A 131 12.91 -25.65 0.60
N SER A 132 12.61 -24.97 1.70
CA SER A 132 11.50 -24.06 1.79
C SER A 132 11.83 -22.66 1.27
N LYS A 133 13.12 -22.32 1.06
CA LYS A 133 13.57 -20.99 0.61
C LYS A 133 12.99 -19.83 1.44
N PHE A 134 12.61 -20.10 2.69
CA PHE A 134 11.81 -19.23 3.56
C PHE A 134 12.33 -17.82 3.77
N ILE A 135 13.60 -17.62 3.44
CA ILE A 135 14.38 -16.47 3.80
C ILE A 135 15.09 -15.98 2.56
N ASN A 136 14.36 -15.28 1.70
CA ASN A 136 14.96 -14.03 1.27
C ASN A 136 14.67 -13.00 2.35
N ALA A 137 15.39 -13.05 3.49
CA ALA A 137 15.36 -11.99 4.50
C ALA A 137 15.61 -10.63 3.85
N THR A 138 16.28 -10.61 2.70
CA THR A 138 16.41 -9.44 1.83
C THR A 138 15.07 -9.00 1.25
N ASN A 139 14.16 -9.87 0.79
CA ASN A 139 12.83 -9.48 0.32
C ASN A 139 11.94 -8.97 1.46
N ILE A 140 11.96 -9.60 2.63
CA ILE A 140 11.16 -9.14 3.78
C ILE A 140 11.72 -7.83 4.35
N LYS A 141 13.06 -7.67 4.40
CA LYS A 141 13.70 -6.39 4.74
C LYS A 141 13.53 -5.33 3.65
N LEU A 142 13.55 -5.69 2.36
CA LEU A 142 13.28 -4.77 1.25
C LEU A 142 11.81 -4.36 1.23
N ALA A 143 10.88 -5.26 1.53
CA ALA A 143 9.48 -4.94 1.73
C ALA A 143 9.34 -4.00 2.93
N ARG A 144 9.97 -4.30 4.08
CA ARG A 144 10.00 -3.41 5.26
C ARG A 144 10.61 -2.03 4.95
N ASP A 145 11.78 -1.98 4.32
CA ASP A 145 12.52 -0.75 4.03
C ASP A 145 11.84 0.05 2.90
N GLY A 146 11.20 -0.65 1.97
CA GLY A 146 10.29 -0.09 0.96
C GLY A 146 9.00 0.45 1.57
N ILE A 147 8.44 -0.23 2.59
CA ILE A 147 7.29 0.22 3.38
C ILE A 147 7.65 1.48 4.20
N VAL A 148 8.84 1.54 4.80
CA VAL A 148 9.32 2.74 5.52
C VAL A 148 9.51 3.94 4.57
N ALA A 149 9.84 3.70 3.30
CA ALA A 149 9.90 4.73 2.27
C ALA A 149 8.53 5.25 1.81
N VAL A 150 7.42 4.54 2.09
CA VAL A 150 6.03 4.99 1.79
C VAL A 150 5.62 6.20 2.64
N GLY A 151 6.34 6.48 3.73
CA GLY A 151 6.19 7.74 4.48
C GLY A 151 6.56 9.00 3.69
N LYS A 152 7.25 8.87 2.54
CA LYS A 152 7.32 9.92 1.52
C LYS A 152 6.21 9.68 0.50
N PHE A 153 5.08 10.32 0.74
CA PHE A 153 3.93 10.36 -0.18
C PHE A 153 4.36 10.92 -1.56
N VAL A 154 4.81 10.06 -2.47
CA VAL A 154 5.11 10.41 -3.89
C VAL A 154 4.17 9.63 -4.78
N GLY A 155 2.91 10.06 -4.80
CA GLY A 155 1.88 9.67 -5.76
C GLY A 155 0.95 10.83 -6.15
N ILE A 156 0.90 11.86 -5.30
CA ILE A 156 0.22 13.14 -5.53
C ILE A 156 0.86 13.93 -6.67
N ASP A 157 2.19 13.82 -6.85
CA ASP A 157 2.95 14.56 -7.87
C ASP A 157 2.53 14.21 -9.33
N LEU A 158 1.82 13.09 -9.53
CA LEU A 158 1.30 12.63 -10.83
C LEU A 158 -0.19 12.88 -11.04
N ALA A 159 -1.01 12.85 -9.98
CA ALA A 159 -2.45 13.10 -10.06
C ALA A 159 -2.82 14.57 -9.90
N LEU A 160 -1.94 15.36 -9.26
CA LEU A 160 -2.13 16.76 -8.95
C LEU A 160 -1.01 17.61 -9.55
N LYS A 161 -0.68 17.38 -10.83
CA LYS A 161 -0.18 18.47 -11.68
C LYS A 161 -1.32 19.46 -11.92
N PHE A 162 -1.80 20.03 -10.82
CA PHE A 162 -2.86 21.00 -10.75
C PHE A 162 -2.43 22.18 -11.62
N LYS A 163 -3.11 22.35 -12.76
CA LYS A 163 -2.95 23.47 -13.68
C LYS A 163 -4.34 24.02 -13.96
N PRO A 164 -5.02 24.62 -12.97
CA PRO A 164 -6.33 25.26 -13.15
C PRO A 164 -6.27 26.44 -14.12
N TRP A 165 -5.07 26.83 -14.54
CA TRP A 165 -4.75 28.01 -15.32
C TRP A 165 -4.31 27.67 -16.74
N GLY A 166 -4.91 26.67 -17.40
CA GLY A 166 -4.76 26.54 -18.85
C GLY A 166 -5.14 27.87 -19.52
N ALA A 167 -4.15 28.74 -19.78
CA ALA A 167 -4.20 29.99 -20.52
C ALA A 167 -5.01 31.20 -19.97
N VAL A 168 -5.35 31.32 -18.68
CA VAL A 168 -6.04 32.55 -18.21
C VAL A 168 -5.05 33.70 -17.93
N ASN A 169 -4.46 34.26 -18.99
CA ASN A 169 -3.83 35.58 -18.96
C ASN A 169 -4.89 36.64 -19.27
N LEU A 170 -5.67 37.05 -18.28
CA LEU A 170 -6.50 38.26 -18.37
C LEU A 170 -5.69 39.54 -18.09
N ALA A 171 -4.36 39.45 -18.16
CA ALA A 171 -3.48 40.59 -18.20
C ALA A 171 -3.09 40.85 -19.65
N GLY A 172 -3.44 42.02 -20.16
CA GLY A 172 -2.74 42.60 -21.31
C GLY A 172 -1.28 42.81 -20.91
N SER A 173 -0.43 41.82 -21.20
CA SER A 173 1.04 41.91 -21.27
C SER A 173 1.78 42.63 -20.13
N ILE A 174 2.29 41.92 -19.11
CA ILE A 174 3.53 42.34 -18.41
C ILE A 174 4.37 41.11 -18.02
N ASN A 175 5.50 40.98 -18.72
CA ASN A 175 6.71 40.18 -18.45
C ASN A 175 6.69 38.64 -18.33
N LYS A 176 7.60 38.06 -19.11
CA LYS A 176 7.92 36.64 -19.27
C LYS A 176 8.47 36.06 -17.96
N GLY A 177 7.70 35.23 -17.26
CA GLY A 177 8.28 34.39 -16.20
C GLY A 177 7.33 33.74 -15.21
N LEU A 178 6.18 34.34 -14.87
CA LEU A 178 5.27 33.79 -13.86
C LEU A 178 3.79 34.13 -14.15
N PRO A 179 2.84 33.21 -13.90
CA PRO A 179 1.42 33.55 -13.94
C PRO A 179 1.05 34.30 -12.64
N LEU A 180 0.99 35.63 -12.71
CA LEU A 180 0.37 36.44 -11.66
C LEU A 180 -1.16 36.26 -11.75
N ILE A 181 -1.76 35.65 -10.72
CA ILE A 181 -3.20 35.40 -10.68
C ILE A 181 -3.91 36.63 -10.10
N GLY A 182 -4.51 37.44 -10.97
CA GLY A 182 -5.31 38.59 -10.58
C GLY A 182 -5.77 39.39 -11.80
N LEU A 183 -6.98 39.95 -11.72
CA LEU A 183 -7.46 40.93 -12.68
C LEU A 183 -6.85 42.29 -12.34
N ALA A 184 -6.04 42.85 -13.24
CA ALA A 184 -5.53 44.21 -13.18
C ALA A 184 -6.24 45.06 -14.26
N PHE A 185 -7.26 45.82 -13.86
CA PHE A 185 -8.07 46.63 -14.77
C PHE A 185 -7.57 48.07 -14.95
N GLU A 186 -6.43 48.44 -14.35
CA GLU A 186 -6.00 49.84 -14.19
C GLU A 186 -5.67 50.56 -15.51
N ALA A 187 -5.42 49.84 -16.61
CA ALA A 187 -4.97 50.43 -17.89
C ALA A 187 -5.97 50.32 -19.07
N TRP A 188 -7.22 49.93 -18.83
CA TRP A 188 -8.19 49.72 -19.92
C TRP A 188 -9.20 50.88 -19.98
N ASP A 189 -9.02 51.77 -20.96
CA ASP A 189 -9.83 52.98 -21.15
C ASP A 189 -11.34 52.74 -20.99
N SER A 190 -12.02 53.75 -20.47
CA SER A 190 -13.44 53.82 -20.03
C SER A 190 -14.51 53.26 -21.01
N TYR A 191 -14.14 52.95 -22.25
CA TYR A 191 -15.08 52.91 -23.37
C TYR A 191 -15.86 51.60 -23.59
N ASN A 192 -15.56 50.48 -22.93
CA ASN A 192 -16.31 49.23 -23.20
C ASN A 192 -16.56 48.35 -21.96
N LYS A 193 -17.38 48.84 -21.02
CA LYS A 193 -17.88 48.07 -19.86
C LYS A 193 -18.46 46.69 -20.26
N TYR A 194 -19.15 46.64 -21.39
CA TYR A 194 -19.70 45.39 -21.94
C TYR A 194 -18.62 44.37 -22.32
N ARG A 195 -17.55 44.80 -23.02
CA ARG A 195 -16.43 43.89 -23.34
C ARG A 195 -15.72 43.38 -22.10
N LYS A 196 -15.50 44.25 -21.10
CA LYS A 196 -14.89 43.85 -19.82
C LYS A 196 -15.71 42.76 -19.13
N GLN A 197 -17.04 42.91 -19.11
CA GLN A 197 -17.91 41.89 -18.55
C GLN A 197 -17.84 40.58 -19.36
N GLN A 198 -17.82 40.64 -20.70
CA GLN A 198 -17.71 39.44 -21.53
C GLN A 198 -16.39 38.69 -21.32
N GLU A 199 -15.26 39.40 -21.26
CA GLU A 199 -13.94 38.79 -21.02
C GLU A 199 -13.86 38.19 -19.61
N PHE A 200 -14.45 38.84 -18.62
CA PHE A 200 -14.56 38.31 -17.26
C PHE A 200 -15.42 37.04 -17.16
N GLU A 201 -16.61 37.03 -17.76
CA GLU A 201 -17.47 35.84 -17.76
C GLU A 201 -16.80 34.68 -18.52
N LYS A 202 -16.10 34.95 -19.62
CA LYS A 202 -15.31 33.91 -20.33
C LYS A 202 -14.25 33.29 -19.42
N ALA A 203 -13.51 34.12 -18.69
CA ALA A 203 -12.52 33.61 -17.76
C ALA A 203 -13.11 32.80 -16.61
N LYS A 204 -14.28 33.22 -16.09
CA LYS A 204 -15.02 32.42 -15.10
C LYS A 204 -15.40 31.06 -15.68
N GLU A 205 -15.89 30.99 -16.91
CA GLU A 205 -16.21 29.71 -17.58
C GLU A 205 -14.97 28.83 -17.78
N GLU A 206 -13.84 29.40 -18.22
CA GLU A 206 -12.57 28.66 -18.34
C GLU A 206 -12.11 28.09 -16.99
N MET A 207 -12.23 28.87 -15.91
CA MET A 207 -11.91 28.41 -14.56
C MET A 207 -12.83 27.28 -14.09
N LYS A 208 -14.15 27.41 -14.31
CA LYS A 208 -15.12 26.35 -13.97
C LYS A 208 -14.80 25.06 -14.71
N SER A 209 -14.53 25.14 -16.01
CA SER A 209 -14.14 23.98 -16.82
C SER A 209 -12.86 23.33 -16.30
N ASN A 210 -11.86 24.13 -15.89
CA ASN A 210 -10.63 23.64 -15.31
C ASN A 210 -10.84 22.99 -13.92
N PHE A 211 -11.74 23.52 -13.08
CA PHE A 211 -12.10 22.88 -11.82
C PHE A 211 -12.84 21.56 -12.06
N ASP A 212 -13.79 21.52 -12.99
CA ASP A 212 -14.52 20.30 -13.33
C ASP A 212 -13.60 19.23 -13.91
N ARG A 213 -12.70 19.59 -14.84
CA ARG A 213 -11.72 18.65 -15.40
C ARG A 213 -10.86 18.03 -14.31
N GLN A 214 -10.36 18.83 -13.38
CA GLN A 214 -9.50 18.33 -12.30
C GLN A 214 -10.26 17.50 -11.28
N LYS A 215 -11.50 17.89 -10.95
CA LYS A 215 -12.42 17.05 -10.18
C LYS A 215 -12.56 15.67 -10.82
N GLN A 216 -12.77 15.59 -12.14
CA GLN A 216 -12.87 14.31 -12.84
C GLN A 216 -11.56 13.52 -12.83
N GLU A 217 -10.42 14.15 -13.13
CA GLU A 217 -9.11 13.48 -13.12
C GLU A 217 -8.80 12.82 -11.76
N ILE A 218 -9.10 13.51 -10.65
CA ILE A 218 -8.90 12.98 -9.30
C ILE A 218 -9.93 11.87 -9.00
N LEU A 219 -11.19 12.06 -9.39
CA LEU A 219 -12.24 11.05 -9.21
C LEU A 219 -11.96 9.78 -10.00
N ASP A 220 -11.41 9.86 -11.21
CA ASP A 220 -11.02 8.72 -12.02
C ASP A 220 -9.95 7.87 -11.31
N LEU A 221 -8.97 8.51 -10.68
CA LEU A 221 -7.99 7.82 -9.83
C LEU A 221 -8.67 7.15 -8.63
N ILE A 222 -9.54 7.86 -7.91
CA ILE A 222 -10.20 7.34 -6.70
C ILE A 222 -11.15 6.18 -7.05
N ASN A 223 -11.86 6.27 -8.17
CA ASN A 223 -12.88 5.29 -8.58
C ASN A 223 -12.26 4.00 -9.12
N ASP A 224 -11.05 4.03 -9.66
CA ASP A 224 -10.28 2.84 -9.99
C ASP A 224 -9.58 2.31 -8.72
N GLU A 225 -10.16 1.29 -8.09
CA GLU A 225 -9.62 0.70 -6.86
C GLU A 225 -8.19 0.18 -7.02
N THR A 226 -7.91 -0.45 -8.15
CA THR A 226 -6.63 -1.09 -8.39
C THR A 226 -5.56 -0.04 -8.56
N ARG A 227 -5.84 0.97 -9.41
CA ARG A 227 -4.93 2.09 -9.64
C ARG A 227 -4.74 2.93 -8.39
N PHE A 228 -5.80 3.17 -7.61
CA PHE A 228 -5.70 3.87 -6.32
C PHE A 228 -4.77 3.13 -5.36
N LYS A 229 -4.96 1.82 -5.17
CA LYS A 229 -4.09 1.00 -4.32
C LYS A 229 -2.65 1.02 -4.81
N GLN A 230 -2.41 0.87 -6.11
CA GLN A 230 -1.06 0.89 -6.67
C GLN A 230 -0.36 2.24 -6.48
N THR A 231 -1.11 3.34 -6.59
CA THR A 231 -0.57 4.69 -6.49
C THR A 231 -0.33 5.10 -5.04
N CYS A 232 -1.28 4.81 -4.15
CA CYS A 232 -1.25 5.28 -2.76
C CYS A 232 -0.63 4.26 -1.79
N PHE A 233 -0.69 2.97 -2.10
CA PHE A 233 -0.29 1.88 -1.21
C PHE A 233 0.48 0.76 -1.94
N PRO A 234 1.51 1.07 -2.75
CA PRO A 234 2.24 0.05 -3.52
C PRO A 234 2.81 -1.07 -2.63
N SER A 235 3.15 -0.74 -1.39
CA SER A 235 3.70 -1.68 -0.41
C SER A 235 2.72 -2.77 0.05
N VAL A 236 1.41 -2.60 -0.11
CA VAL A 236 0.43 -3.66 0.19
C VAL A 236 0.66 -4.86 -0.72
N PHE A 237 0.93 -4.60 -2.01
CA PHE A 237 1.17 -5.67 -2.98
C PHE A 237 2.46 -6.44 -2.68
N GLU A 238 3.53 -5.74 -2.28
CA GLU A 238 4.77 -6.38 -1.85
C GLU A 238 4.57 -7.24 -0.60
N LEU A 239 3.77 -6.75 0.36
CA LEU A 239 3.43 -7.50 1.57
C LEU A 239 2.59 -8.74 1.27
N GLU A 240 1.56 -8.61 0.43
CA GLU A 240 0.73 -9.73 -0.04
C GLU A 240 1.56 -10.81 -0.74
N LYS A 241 2.48 -10.39 -1.60
CA LYS A 241 3.41 -11.30 -2.29
C LYS A 241 4.32 -12.02 -1.31
N CYS A 242 4.90 -11.31 -0.33
CA CYS A 242 5.74 -11.95 0.69
C CYS A 242 4.97 -12.98 1.53
N ILE A 243 3.73 -12.68 1.89
CA ILE A 243 2.87 -13.63 2.64
C ILE A 243 2.54 -14.84 1.77
N GLN A 244 2.19 -14.65 0.50
CA GLN A 244 1.91 -15.73 -0.44
C GLN A 244 3.13 -16.66 -0.62
N GLU A 245 4.32 -16.10 -0.82
CA GLU A 245 5.56 -16.88 -0.94
C GLU A 245 5.83 -17.69 0.34
N CYS A 246 5.53 -17.12 1.51
CA CYS A 246 5.68 -17.80 2.80
C CYS A 246 4.66 -18.95 2.95
N GLU A 247 3.39 -18.75 2.59
CA GLU A 247 2.37 -19.80 2.62
C GLU A 247 2.74 -21.01 1.74
N GLU A 248 3.23 -20.76 0.52
CA GLU A 248 3.71 -21.82 -0.36
C GLU A 248 4.89 -22.60 0.24
N SER A 249 5.74 -21.90 0.97
CA SER A 249 6.90 -22.47 1.64
C SER A 249 6.50 -23.29 2.86
N VAL A 250 5.54 -22.84 3.67
CA VAL A 250 4.95 -23.63 4.77
C VAL A 250 4.38 -24.92 4.23
N LYS A 251 3.59 -24.84 3.16
CA LYS A 251 2.92 -26.01 2.57
C LYS A 251 3.92 -27.09 2.15
N LYS A 252 4.96 -26.71 1.39
CA LYS A 252 6.04 -27.65 0.99
C LYS A 252 6.74 -28.27 2.20
N THR A 253 6.90 -27.47 3.25
CA THR A 253 7.54 -27.93 4.48
C THR A 253 6.69 -28.97 5.20
N GLN A 254 5.37 -28.76 5.27
CA GLN A 254 4.44 -29.72 5.87
C GLN A 254 4.41 -31.04 5.09
N GLU A 255 4.47 -30.99 3.76
CA GLU A 255 4.59 -32.19 2.91
C GLU A 255 5.88 -32.98 3.23
N CYS A 256 7.01 -32.29 3.44
CA CYS A 256 8.27 -32.93 3.86
C CYS A 256 8.16 -33.55 5.26
N ALA A 257 7.53 -32.85 6.22
CA ALA A 257 7.34 -33.34 7.58
C ALA A 257 6.49 -34.62 7.60
N GLN A 258 5.44 -34.70 6.79
CA GLN A 258 4.64 -35.92 6.60
C GLN A 258 5.46 -37.08 6.01
N GLY A 259 6.39 -36.78 5.10
CA GLY A 259 7.33 -37.77 4.57
C GLY A 259 8.27 -38.33 5.65
N LEU A 260 8.79 -37.45 6.52
CA LEU A 260 9.61 -37.83 7.67
C LEU A 260 8.82 -38.68 8.68
N GLU A 261 7.57 -38.32 8.95
CA GLU A 261 6.67 -39.08 9.82
C GLU A 261 6.48 -40.53 9.34
N LYS A 262 6.19 -40.71 8.04
CA LYS A 262 6.07 -42.03 7.43
C LYS A 262 7.36 -42.83 7.53
N TRP A 263 8.51 -42.19 7.28
CA TRP A 263 9.82 -42.85 7.37
C TRP A 263 10.14 -43.32 8.80
N ILE A 264 9.84 -42.49 9.80
CA ILE A 264 9.98 -42.87 11.22
C ILE A 264 9.08 -44.07 11.53
N GLN A 265 7.81 -44.05 11.10
CA GLN A 265 6.88 -45.15 11.33
C GLN A 265 7.37 -46.46 10.71
N THR A 266 7.82 -46.44 9.46
CA THR A 266 8.39 -47.62 8.79
C THR A 266 9.60 -48.18 9.54
N GLY A 267 10.50 -47.31 10.04
CA GLY A 267 11.64 -47.75 10.84
C GLY A 267 11.24 -48.42 12.16
N GLU A 268 10.19 -47.91 12.82
CA GLU A 268 9.68 -48.52 14.05
C GLU A 268 9.00 -49.87 13.82
N ASP A 269 8.28 -50.01 12.71
CA ASP A 269 7.65 -51.26 12.34
C ASP A 269 8.71 -52.32 11.98
N PHE A 270 9.81 -51.91 11.33
CA PHE A 270 10.95 -52.79 11.04
C PHE A 270 11.63 -53.30 12.32
N ILE A 271 11.89 -52.42 13.30
CA ILE A 271 12.48 -52.80 14.60
C ILE A 271 11.57 -53.74 15.39
N LYS A 272 10.25 -53.57 15.31
CA LYS A 272 9.29 -54.45 16.00
C LYS A 272 9.07 -55.80 15.31
N GLY A 273 9.35 -55.89 14.01
CA GLY A 273 9.22 -57.11 13.21
C GLY A 273 10.41 -58.06 13.32
N GLU A 274 11.55 -57.60 13.84
CA GLU A 274 12.63 -58.46 14.30
C GLU A 274 12.29 -59.04 15.68
N ASP A 275 11.42 -60.06 15.71
CA ASP A 275 11.53 -61.09 16.75
C ASP A 275 12.94 -61.67 16.63
N PHE A 276 13.76 -61.49 17.67
CA PHE A 276 15.07 -62.13 17.76
C PHE A 276 14.88 -63.63 17.54
N ILE A 277 15.37 -64.16 16.41
CA ILE A 277 15.62 -65.59 16.29
C ILE A 277 16.77 -65.85 17.27
N GLU A 278 16.42 -66.27 18.49
CA GLU A 278 17.37 -66.81 19.45
C GLU A 278 17.88 -68.13 18.86
N VAL A 279 18.98 -68.05 18.11
CA VAL A 279 19.67 -69.24 17.62
C VAL A 279 20.36 -69.87 18.82
N GLU A 280 19.69 -70.82 19.47
CA GLU A 280 20.30 -71.68 20.48
C GLU A 280 21.57 -72.33 19.88
N PRO A 281 22.75 -72.18 20.50
CA PRO A 281 23.93 -72.89 20.04
C PRO A 281 23.72 -74.39 20.26
N GLU A 282 23.79 -75.17 19.17
CA GLU A 282 23.80 -76.64 19.25
C GLU A 282 24.90 -77.08 20.22
N ARG A 283 24.47 -77.63 21.37
CA ARG A 283 25.39 -78.32 22.28
C ARG A 283 25.86 -79.57 21.56
N GLY A 284 27.11 -79.54 21.09
CA GLY A 284 27.82 -80.73 20.65
C GLY A 284 27.78 -81.79 21.75
N MET A 285 27.13 -82.92 21.45
CA MET A 285 27.20 -84.13 22.26
C MET A 285 28.58 -84.74 22.06
N ASN A 286 29.29 -84.99 23.17
CA ASN A 286 30.52 -85.79 23.23
C ASN A 286 30.29 -87.22 22.75
#